data_AF-A0A1Q7KJG0-F1
#
_entry.id   AF-A0A1Q7KJG0-F1
#
_cell.length_a   1.000
_cell.length_b   1.000
_cell.length_c   1.000
_cell.angle_alpha   90.00
_cell.angle_beta   90.00
_cell.angle_gamma   90.00
#
_symmetry.space_group_name_H-M   'P 1'
#
loop_
_entity.id
_entity.type
_entity.pdbx_description
1 polymer ?
#
loop_
_entity_poly.entity_id
_entity_poly.type
_entity_poly.pdbx_seq_one_letter_code
_entity_poly.pdbx_strand_id
1 'polypeptide(L)'
;MLARTDLAAVGENIIQPGLIDANCSAAGTTTVGHISQFASLEANNNHPLADAAIAQVVPLTVDSAGTILELGGTTSGGMPTDGPPHQGSGITGAQAVASPHNGLVAKSGRTTGLTCSGIFSVSTSTSIQYQKGCGTGTTFTATYSNQVAVTAVTGRSFSAEGDSGSLIVTQDTADPVALLYAGSDIDTVGNPVSDVLTALADPTTGVKPVFVGTASTHPVAACSLPGPQAAMAARLAAQKVAPSSGAIAGALRVRDLHAPELMAHPEVQAIGVGMSFDHPGEPAILLFVTRDQPRTGIPAEVDGIRTRIIEGEFFAQRGVLSAEQSAALEQAAPAPQSVYPISEAEFARAKAVHAARVDEWMSKAGVQGVGIGSSVDSPGEAALVIFLIRGVAHEPIPPVIDGLRTRIRESSRFRAGFGDQGRQRGCALPPARAKSSAANSKKP
;
A
#
# COMPACT_ATOMS: atom_id res chain seq x y z
N MET A 1 5.57 15.09 -11.55
CA MET A 1 6.23 15.18 -10.23
C MET A 1 6.95 16.51 -10.14
N LEU A 2 7.01 17.08 -8.93
CA LEU A 2 7.61 18.39 -8.67
C LEU A 2 9.13 18.40 -8.94
N ALA A 3 9.89 17.44 -8.39
CA ALA A 3 11.36 17.41 -8.50
C ALA A 3 11.91 16.72 -9.77
N ARG A 4 11.03 16.25 -10.67
CA ARG A 4 11.37 15.56 -11.94
C ARG A 4 12.47 14.50 -11.82
N THR A 5 12.44 13.66 -10.79
CA THR A 5 13.45 12.61 -10.60
C THR A 5 14.87 13.20 -10.50
N ASP A 6 15.06 14.12 -9.54
CA ASP A 6 16.31 14.86 -9.28
C ASP A 6 16.75 15.84 -10.39
N LEU A 7 15.86 16.16 -11.35
CA LEU A 7 16.15 17.10 -12.45
C LEU A 7 15.61 18.52 -12.23
N ALA A 8 15.00 18.81 -11.09
CA ALA A 8 14.50 20.15 -10.77
C ALA A 8 15.55 20.99 -10.03
N ALA A 9 15.45 22.31 -10.19
CA ALA A 9 16.26 23.26 -9.43
C ALA A 9 15.44 23.92 -8.31
N VAL A 10 16.09 24.24 -7.18
CA VAL A 10 15.49 25.11 -6.17
C VAL A 10 15.15 26.47 -6.81
N GLY A 11 13.96 26.99 -6.52
CA GLY A 11 13.37 28.18 -7.11
C GLY A 11 12.58 27.93 -8.40
N GLU A 12 12.61 26.71 -8.94
CA GLU A 12 11.86 26.39 -10.16
C GLU A 12 10.34 26.47 -9.95
N ASN A 13 9.63 26.99 -10.95
CA ASN A 13 8.19 27.19 -10.90
C ASN A 13 7.43 25.85 -10.88
N ILE A 14 6.49 25.74 -9.96
CA ILE A 14 5.44 24.73 -9.94
C ILE A 14 4.19 25.35 -10.56
N ILE A 15 3.61 24.66 -11.54
CA ILE A 15 2.50 25.17 -12.34
C ILE A 15 1.24 24.31 -12.23
N GLN A 16 0.08 24.95 -12.34
CA GLN A 16 -1.25 24.35 -12.40
C GLN A 16 -1.99 24.85 -13.67
N PRO A 17 -2.58 23.97 -14.50
CA PRO A 17 -2.42 22.52 -14.44
C PRO A 17 -0.98 22.11 -14.80
N GLY A 18 -0.59 20.87 -14.48
CA GLY A 18 0.79 20.42 -14.72
C GLY A 18 1.12 20.38 -16.21
N LEU A 19 2.42 20.37 -16.57
CA LEU A 19 2.85 20.35 -17.98
C LEU A 19 2.21 19.22 -18.80
N ILE A 20 1.93 18.07 -18.17
CA ILE A 20 1.27 16.95 -18.84
C ILE A 20 -0.16 17.28 -19.26
N ASP A 21 -0.86 18.05 -18.45
CA ASP A 21 -2.24 18.47 -18.68
C ASP A 21 -2.31 19.71 -19.59
N ALA A 22 -1.23 20.52 -19.60
CA ALA A 22 -1.09 21.73 -20.41
C ALA A 22 -0.47 21.47 -21.81
N ASN A 23 -0.53 20.24 -22.32
CA ASN A 23 0.06 19.84 -23.61
C ASN A 23 1.53 20.29 -23.76
N CYS A 24 2.32 20.09 -22.71
CA CYS A 24 3.75 20.45 -22.65
C CYS A 24 4.05 21.95 -22.75
N SER A 25 3.04 22.80 -22.56
CA SER A 25 3.17 24.24 -22.64
C SER A 25 3.07 24.86 -21.26
N ALA A 26 3.91 25.86 -20.98
CA ALA A 26 3.71 26.76 -19.85
C ALA A 26 2.63 27.82 -20.15
N ALA A 27 2.24 27.99 -21.42
CA ALA A 27 1.20 28.94 -21.80
C ALA A 27 -0.17 28.46 -21.26
N GLY A 28 -0.88 29.37 -20.58
CA GLY A 28 -2.17 29.05 -19.95
C GLY A 28 -2.05 28.34 -18.60
N THR A 29 -0.84 28.20 -18.05
CA THR A 29 -0.61 27.68 -16.70
C THR A 29 -0.42 28.80 -15.70
N THR A 30 -0.83 28.57 -14.45
CA THR A 30 -0.61 29.47 -13.33
C THR A 30 0.53 28.92 -12.48
N THR A 31 1.53 29.76 -12.15
CA THR A 31 2.54 29.37 -11.17
C THR A 31 1.91 29.39 -9.78
N VAL A 32 1.92 28.25 -9.11
CA VAL A 32 1.30 28.06 -7.78
C VAL A 32 2.33 27.92 -6.65
N GLY A 33 3.61 27.75 -7.00
CA GLY A 33 4.70 27.71 -6.04
C GLY A 33 6.08 27.69 -6.69
N HIS A 34 7.11 27.74 -5.86
CA HIS A 34 8.50 27.61 -6.26
C HIS A 34 9.16 26.50 -5.43
N ILE A 35 9.84 25.55 -6.07
CA ILE A 35 10.49 24.44 -5.36
C ILE A 35 11.46 24.99 -4.31
N SER A 36 11.31 24.55 -3.07
CA SER A 36 12.16 24.96 -1.95
C SER A 36 13.16 23.87 -1.60
N GLN A 37 12.72 22.61 -1.60
CA GLN A 37 13.54 21.45 -1.24
C GLN A 37 12.93 20.17 -1.81
N PHE A 38 13.77 19.16 -2.03
CA PHE A 38 13.34 17.81 -2.35
C PHE A 38 14.34 16.78 -1.81
N ALA A 39 13.87 15.57 -1.56
CA ALA A 39 14.71 14.45 -1.21
C ALA A 39 15.31 13.85 -2.50
N SER A 40 16.63 13.72 -2.55
CA SER A 40 17.29 13.09 -3.71
C SER A 40 17.08 11.59 -3.70
N LEU A 41 16.63 11.04 -4.83
CA LEU A 41 16.30 9.63 -5.02
C LEU A 41 17.54 8.73 -5.14
N GLU A 42 18.66 9.29 -5.58
CA GLU A 42 19.94 8.59 -5.73
C GLU A 42 20.88 8.79 -4.52
N ALA A 43 20.43 9.54 -3.51
CA ALA A 43 21.16 9.70 -2.26
C ALA A 43 21.28 8.37 -1.49
N ASN A 44 22.26 8.31 -0.57
CA ASN A 44 22.49 7.16 0.32
C ASN A 44 22.60 5.82 -0.41
N ASN A 45 23.31 5.78 -1.56
CA ASN A 45 23.42 4.59 -2.41
C ASN A 45 22.05 4.08 -2.90
N ASN A 46 21.17 4.99 -3.34
CA ASN A 46 19.79 4.70 -3.74
C ASN A 46 18.91 4.16 -2.59
N HIS A 47 19.16 4.64 -1.36
CA HIS A 47 18.30 4.43 -0.19
C HIS A 47 17.74 5.77 0.34
N PRO A 48 16.94 6.49 -0.46
CA PRO A 48 16.29 7.73 -0.03
C PRO A 48 15.29 7.47 1.11
N LEU A 49 15.10 8.49 1.95
CA LEU A 49 14.13 8.43 3.05
C LEU A 49 12.68 8.56 2.55
N ALA A 50 12.47 9.37 1.51
CA ALA A 50 11.17 9.61 0.88
C ALA A 50 11.34 10.10 -0.56
N ASP A 51 10.32 9.91 -1.39
CA ASP A 51 10.16 10.56 -2.70
C ASP A 51 9.21 11.75 -2.51
N ALA A 52 9.79 12.87 -2.08
CA ALA A 52 9.01 14.05 -1.72
C ALA A 52 9.74 15.35 -2.06
N ALA A 53 8.95 16.38 -2.36
CA ALA A 53 9.41 17.73 -2.58
C ALA A 53 8.44 18.72 -1.93
N ILE A 54 8.97 19.85 -1.49
CA ILE A 54 8.20 20.97 -0.93
C ILE A 54 8.47 22.23 -1.75
N ALA A 55 7.42 23.02 -1.95
CA ALA A 55 7.46 24.26 -2.69
C ALA A 55 6.86 25.39 -1.86
N GLN A 56 7.51 26.55 -1.89
CA GLN A 56 6.96 27.78 -1.34
C GLN A 56 5.79 28.22 -2.21
N VAL A 57 4.60 28.22 -1.63
CA VAL A 57 3.36 28.64 -2.29
C VAL A 57 3.45 30.10 -2.73
N VAL A 58 2.99 30.40 -3.95
CA VAL A 58 2.72 31.77 -4.38
C VAL A 58 1.46 32.26 -3.65
N PRO A 59 1.49 33.44 -3.00
CA PRO A 59 0.33 33.91 -2.25
C PRO A 59 -0.96 33.91 -3.08
N LEU A 60 -2.06 33.46 -2.46
CA LEU A 60 -3.41 33.40 -3.05
C LEU A 60 -3.61 32.39 -4.20
N THR A 61 -2.62 31.54 -4.50
CA THR A 61 -2.76 30.52 -5.57
C THR A 61 -3.05 29.11 -5.04
N VAL A 62 -2.89 28.90 -3.74
CA VAL A 62 -3.22 27.65 -3.05
C VAL A 62 -4.03 28.00 -1.81
N ASP A 63 -5.06 27.19 -1.52
CA ASP A 63 -5.87 27.38 -0.31
C ASP A 63 -5.01 27.16 0.95
N SER A 64 -4.85 28.24 1.73
CA SER A 64 -4.10 28.22 2.98
C SER A 64 -4.77 27.42 4.10
N ALA A 65 -6.03 27.01 3.94
CA ALA A 65 -6.68 26.09 4.88
C ALA A 65 -6.26 24.63 4.65
N GLY A 66 -5.59 24.31 3.52
CA GLY A 66 -5.21 22.94 3.18
C GLY A 66 -6.36 22.10 2.63
N THR A 67 -7.44 22.73 2.16
CA THR A 67 -8.61 22.04 1.60
C THR A 67 -8.23 21.16 0.41
N ILE A 68 -8.64 19.90 0.47
CA ILE A 68 -8.47 18.91 -0.60
C ILE A 68 -9.85 18.56 -1.14
N LEU A 69 -9.95 18.50 -2.47
CA LEU A 69 -11.20 18.19 -3.16
C LEU A 69 -11.77 16.84 -2.71
N GLU A 70 -13.08 16.81 -2.44
CA GLU A 70 -13.86 15.63 -2.03
C GLU A 70 -13.45 14.97 -0.70
N LEU A 71 -12.50 15.54 0.04
CA LEU A 71 -11.96 14.95 1.28
C LEU A 71 -12.78 15.29 2.53
N GLY A 72 -13.79 16.15 2.43
CA GLY A 72 -14.53 16.68 3.58
C GLY A 72 -15.42 15.67 4.30
N GLY A 73 -15.84 16.07 5.49
CA GLY A 73 -16.66 15.24 6.40
C GLY A 73 -18.16 15.30 6.19
N THR A 74 -18.64 15.95 5.13
CA THR A 74 -20.06 16.04 4.83
C THR A 74 -20.36 15.79 3.36
N THR A 75 -21.63 15.67 3.03
CA THR A 75 -22.11 15.63 1.64
C THR A 75 -23.11 16.76 1.43
N SER A 76 -23.10 17.34 0.22
CA SER A 76 -24.03 18.38 -0.21
C SER A 76 -24.62 17.98 -1.56
N GLY A 77 -25.95 17.87 -1.64
CA GLY A 77 -26.63 17.43 -2.86
C GLY A 77 -26.21 16.03 -3.35
N GLY A 78 -25.77 15.16 -2.45
CA GLY A 78 -25.27 13.82 -2.78
C GLY A 78 -23.81 13.77 -3.27
N MET A 79 -23.12 14.92 -3.30
CA MET A 79 -21.69 15.00 -3.62
C MET A 79 -20.88 15.22 -2.35
N PRO A 80 -19.68 14.62 -2.23
CA PRO A 80 -18.74 14.95 -1.16
C PRO A 80 -18.43 16.44 -1.11
N THR A 81 -18.29 17.01 0.10
CA THR A 81 -17.71 18.34 0.24
C THR A 81 -16.19 18.26 0.19
N ASP A 82 -15.54 19.35 -0.19
CA ASP A 82 -14.10 19.50 -0.01
C ASP A 82 -13.77 19.69 1.48
N GLY A 83 -12.57 19.32 1.90
CA GLY A 83 -12.16 19.53 3.29
C GLY A 83 -10.67 19.39 3.51
N PRO A 84 -10.11 20.01 4.57
CA PRO A 84 -8.71 19.86 4.90
C PRO A 84 -8.44 18.52 5.59
N PRO A 85 -7.22 17.99 5.56
CA PRO A 85 -6.85 16.89 6.45
C PRO A 85 -6.79 17.35 7.92
N HIS A 86 -6.63 16.41 8.85
CA HIS A 86 -6.23 16.75 10.21
C HIS A 86 -4.82 17.36 10.20
N GLN A 87 -4.67 18.52 10.86
CA GLN A 87 -3.41 19.25 10.88
C GLN A 87 -2.33 18.54 11.71
N GLY A 88 -1.07 18.86 11.45
CA GLY A 88 0.07 18.45 12.29
C GLY A 88 0.98 17.43 11.62
N SER A 89 1.50 16.48 12.40
CA SER A 89 2.53 15.54 11.92
C SER A 89 1.97 14.24 11.32
N GLY A 90 0.65 14.04 11.40
CA GLY A 90 -0.01 12.79 11.01
C GLY A 90 0.24 11.63 11.98
N ILE A 91 -0.11 10.42 11.53
CA ILE A 91 0.04 9.18 12.28
C ILE A 91 0.92 8.18 11.53
N THR A 92 1.45 7.20 12.26
CA THR A 92 2.24 6.12 11.66
C THR A 92 1.33 5.10 10.94
N GLY A 93 1.89 4.36 9.98
CA GLY A 93 1.17 3.24 9.35
C GLY A 93 0.70 2.19 10.38
N ALA A 94 1.50 1.93 11.42
CA ALA A 94 1.14 1.01 12.51
C ALA A 94 -0.11 1.48 13.28
N GLN A 95 -0.20 2.78 13.60
CA GLN A 95 -1.41 3.35 14.20
C GLN A 95 -2.60 3.28 13.24
N ALA A 96 -2.38 3.53 11.95
CA ALA A 96 -3.43 3.49 10.94
C ALA A 96 -4.03 2.10 10.73
N VAL A 97 -3.26 1.01 10.88
CA VAL A 97 -3.78 -0.38 10.76
C VAL A 97 -4.43 -0.91 12.03
N ALA A 98 -4.15 -0.28 13.18
CA ALA A 98 -4.75 -0.64 14.46
C ALA A 98 -6.13 0.02 14.65
N SER A 99 -6.84 -0.41 15.69
CA SER A 99 -8.06 0.27 16.15
C SER A 99 -7.72 1.69 16.65
N PRO A 100 -8.54 2.72 16.38
CA PRO A 100 -9.87 2.66 15.76
C PRO A 100 -9.90 2.70 14.22
N HIS A 101 -8.78 3.01 13.56
CA HIS A 101 -8.73 3.28 12.12
C HIS A 101 -8.92 2.03 11.23
N ASN A 102 -8.55 0.85 11.75
CA ASN A 102 -8.73 -0.45 11.11
C ASN A 102 -8.13 -0.55 9.69
N GLY A 103 -7.09 0.22 9.40
CA GLY A 103 -6.40 0.24 8.12
C GLY A 103 -7.17 0.92 6.98
N LEU A 104 -8.32 1.55 7.25
CA LEU A 104 -9.15 2.14 6.21
C LEU A 104 -8.63 3.54 5.83
N VAL A 105 -8.33 3.72 4.55
CA VAL A 105 -7.70 4.95 4.04
C VAL A 105 -8.41 5.51 2.81
N ALA A 106 -8.24 6.81 2.61
CA ALA A 106 -8.71 7.55 1.46
C ALA A 106 -7.59 8.42 0.86
N LYS A 107 -7.71 8.76 -0.42
CA LYS A 107 -6.87 9.79 -1.05
C LYS A 107 -7.64 10.46 -2.17
N SER A 108 -7.41 11.74 -2.38
CA SER A 108 -7.92 12.49 -3.54
C SER A 108 -6.74 12.84 -4.45
N GLY A 109 -6.81 12.41 -5.71
CA GLY A 109 -5.74 12.58 -6.69
C GLY A 109 -6.24 13.02 -8.06
N ARG A 110 -5.36 13.63 -8.87
CA ARG A 110 -5.75 14.27 -10.13
C ARG A 110 -6.38 13.33 -11.16
N THR A 111 -5.98 12.05 -11.16
CA THR A 111 -6.38 11.09 -12.20
C THR A 111 -7.57 10.25 -11.75
N THR A 112 -7.56 9.78 -10.50
CA THR A 112 -8.61 8.89 -10.00
C THR A 112 -9.64 9.58 -9.12
N GLY A 113 -9.47 10.87 -8.83
CA GLY A 113 -10.30 11.60 -7.86
C GLY A 113 -10.14 11.00 -6.47
N LEU A 114 -11.21 11.08 -5.67
CA LEU A 114 -11.26 10.39 -4.40
C LEU A 114 -11.44 8.88 -4.55
N THR A 115 -10.55 8.12 -3.92
CA THR A 115 -10.67 6.67 -3.78
C THR A 115 -10.48 6.25 -2.33
N CYS A 116 -11.09 5.11 -2.00
CA CYS A 116 -11.10 4.52 -0.66
C CYS A 116 -10.65 3.05 -0.77
N SER A 117 -9.78 2.62 0.14
CA SER A 117 -9.27 1.24 0.23
C SER A 117 -8.74 0.95 1.64
N GLY A 118 -8.02 -0.17 1.79
CA GLY A 118 -7.35 -0.56 3.03
C GLY A 118 -5.83 -0.70 2.87
N ILE A 119 -5.10 -0.44 3.95
CA ILE A 119 -3.66 -0.66 4.03
C ILE A 119 -3.39 -2.18 4.02
N PHE A 120 -2.69 -2.65 2.99
CA PHE A 120 -2.32 -4.06 2.83
C PHE A 120 -1.11 -4.44 3.69
N SER A 121 -0.13 -3.54 3.75
CA SER A 121 1.12 -3.76 4.46
C SER A 121 1.71 -2.43 4.92
N VAL A 122 2.32 -2.43 6.10
CA VAL A 122 3.12 -1.33 6.64
C VAL A 122 4.51 -1.82 6.98
N SER A 123 5.41 -0.89 7.33
CA SER A 123 6.83 -1.20 7.52
C SER A 123 7.44 -1.90 6.29
N THR A 124 6.93 -1.60 5.11
CA THR A 124 7.27 -2.32 3.88
C THR A 124 8.60 -1.80 3.34
N SER A 125 9.61 -2.66 3.24
CA SER A 125 10.77 -2.37 2.41
C SER A 125 10.41 -2.67 0.96
N THR A 126 10.67 -1.73 0.04
CA THR A 126 10.26 -1.84 -1.37
C THR A 126 11.38 -1.43 -2.31
N SER A 127 11.55 -2.18 -3.39
CA SER A 127 12.43 -1.87 -4.50
C SER A 127 11.62 -1.21 -5.61
N ILE A 128 11.85 0.08 -5.86
CA ILE A 128 11.07 0.90 -6.78
C ILE A 128 11.90 1.20 -8.02
N GLN A 129 11.39 0.86 -9.20
CA GLN A 129 12.02 1.24 -10.46
C GLN A 129 11.59 2.64 -10.87
N TYR A 130 12.59 3.49 -11.10
CA TYR A 130 12.45 4.81 -11.68
C TYR A 130 12.92 4.80 -13.11
N GLN A 131 12.36 5.72 -13.89
CA GLN A 131 12.86 6.07 -15.20
C GLN A 131 13.22 7.56 -15.20
N LYS A 132 14.47 7.89 -15.54
CA LYS A 132 14.86 9.27 -15.79
C LYS A 132 14.20 9.73 -17.09
N GLY A 133 13.60 10.91 -17.07
CA GLY A 133 12.89 11.47 -18.22
C GLY A 133 11.47 10.91 -18.45
N CYS A 134 10.68 11.61 -19.26
CA CYS A 134 9.27 11.27 -19.54
C CYS A 134 9.15 10.08 -20.52
N GLY A 135 9.47 8.88 -20.06
CA GLY A 135 9.43 7.68 -20.90
C GLY A 135 10.64 7.52 -21.83
N THR A 136 11.68 8.35 -21.66
CA THR A 136 12.97 8.23 -22.37
C THR A 136 14.12 8.45 -21.40
N GLY A 137 15.05 7.51 -21.29
CA GLY A 137 16.25 7.66 -20.46
C GLY A 137 16.67 6.38 -19.78
N THR A 138 17.63 6.47 -18.87
CA THR A 138 18.09 5.33 -18.06
C THR A 138 17.08 5.02 -16.95
N THR A 139 16.94 3.74 -16.63
CA THR A 139 16.24 3.30 -15.43
C THR A 139 17.23 3.14 -14.29
N PHE A 140 16.76 3.38 -13.07
CA PHE A 140 17.48 3.02 -11.85
C PHE A 140 16.47 2.50 -10.83
N THR A 141 16.99 1.91 -9.76
CA THR A 141 16.17 1.37 -8.69
C THR A 141 16.58 2.03 -7.39
N ALA A 142 15.59 2.49 -6.63
CA ALA A 142 15.77 2.97 -5.27
C ALA A 142 15.02 2.07 -4.30
N THR A 143 15.64 1.79 -3.16
CA THR A 143 15.06 0.96 -2.11
C THR A 143 14.62 1.85 -0.96
N TYR A 144 13.35 1.75 -0.61
CA TYR A 144 12.77 2.46 0.51
C TYR A 144 12.47 1.48 1.63
N SER A 145 12.61 1.93 2.87
CA SER A 145 12.18 1.20 4.05
C SER A 145 10.94 1.84 4.65
N ASN A 146 10.21 1.09 5.48
CA ASN A 146 9.08 1.61 6.25
C ASN A 146 7.85 2.05 5.44
N GLN A 147 7.70 1.65 4.18
CA GLN A 147 6.62 2.13 3.30
C GLN A 147 5.23 1.59 3.68
N VAL A 148 4.21 2.34 3.28
CA VAL A 148 2.79 1.94 3.40
C VAL A 148 2.31 1.47 2.02
N ALA A 149 1.90 0.20 1.94
CA ALA A 149 1.29 -0.37 0.76
C ALA A 149 -0.24 -0.44 0.95
N VAL A 150 -0.99 0.12 0.02
CA VAL A 150 -2.46 0.11 0.00
C VAL A 150 -2.92 -0.85 -1.08
N THR A 151 -3.84 -1.75 -0.74
CA THR A 151 -4.33 -2.75 -1.71
C THR A 151 -5.19 -2.08 -2.77
N ALA A 152 -5.04 -2.56 -4.00
CA ALA A 152 -6.01 -2.42 -5.06
C ALA A 152 -6.32 -3.81 -5.67
N VAL A 153 -7.28 -3.83 -6.59
CA VAL A 153 -7.59 -5.02 -7.40
C VAL A 153 -7.50 -4.61 -8.87
N THR A 154 -7.02 -5.54 -9.71
CA THR A 154 -6.92 -5.33 -11.16
C THR A 154 -8.24 -4.80 -11.72
N GLY A 155 -8.19 -3.67 -12.43
CA GLY A 155 -9.37 -3.00 -13.00
C GLY A 155 -10.15 -2.09 -12.04
N ARG A 156 -9.75 -2.01 -10.76
CA ARG A 156 -10.33 -1.11 -9.74
C ARG A 156 -9.21 -0.52 -8.88
N SER A 157 -8.35 0.31 -9.45
CA SER A 157 -7.17 0.81 -8.74
C SER A 157 -7.52 1.77 -7.61
N PHE A 158 -6.69 1.79 -6.55
CA PHE A 158 -6.73 2.84 -5.52
C PHE A 158 -6.09 4.12 -6.06
N SER A 159 -5.10 4.01 -6.94
CA SER A 159 -4.49 5.14 -7.63
C SER A 159 -4.13 4.81 -9.07
N ALA A 160 -3.82 5.84 -9.85
CA ALA A 160 -3.24 5.69 -11.17
C ALA A 160 -2.10 6.70 -11.38
N GLU A 161 -1.41 6.57 -12.51
CA GLU A 161 -0.43 7.55 -12.99
C GLU A 161 -1.09 8.93 -13.06
N GLY A 162 -0.69 9.84 -12.18
CA GLY A 162 -1.71 10.79 -11.76
C GLY A 162 -1.63 11.27 -10.35
N ASP A 163 -1.68 10.30 -9.49
CA ASP A 163 -2.00 10.58 -8.11
C ASP A 163 -0.72 10.68 -7.28
N SER A 164 0.47 10.54 -7.88
CA SER A 164 1.75 10.78 -7.19
C SER A 164 1.77 12.17 -6.56
N GLY A 165 2.05 12.23 -5.26
CA GLY A 165 1.94 13.41 -4.41
C GLY A 165 0.60 13.56 -3.68
N SER A 166 -0.39 12.69 -3.92
CA SER A 166 -1.65 12.72 -3.18
C SER A 166 -1.42 12.24 -1.75
N LEU A 167 -2.02 12.96 -0.80
CA LEU A 167 -2.02 12.58 0.60
C LEU A 167 -2.98 11.41 0.83
N ILE A 168 -2.48 10.36 1.46
CA ILE A 168 -3.27 9.23 1.96
C ILE A 168 -3.61 9.53 3.41
N VAL A 169 -4.90 9.55 3.73
CA VAL A 169 -5.44 9.83 5.06
C VAL A 169 -6.28 8.67 5.58
N THR A 170 -6.49 8.58 6.90
CA THR A 170 -7.49 7.68 7.48
C THR A 170 -8.91 8.09 7.08
N GLN A 171 -9.82 7.12 6.96
CA GLN A 171 -11.21 7.41 6.58
C GLN A 171 -12.05 8.01 7.69
N ASP A 172 -11.73 7.76 8.95
CA ASP A 172 -12.53 8.12 10.12
C ASP A 172 -12.14 9.48 10.71
N THR A 173 -10.86 9.85 10.61
CA THR A 173 -10.32 11.07 11.23
C THR A 173 -9.62 12.03 10.26
N ALA A 174 -9.42 11.64 9.00
CA ALA A 174 -8.64 12.36 8.01
C ALA A 174 -7.19 12.63 8.47
N ASP A 175 -6.63 11.74 9.29
CA ASP A 175 -5.24 11.79 9.73
C ASP A 175 -4.29 11.49 8.57
N PRO A 176 -3.28 12.35 8.29
CA PRO A 176 -2.22 12.04 7.33
C PRO A 176 -1.48 10.75 7.70
N VAL A 177 -1.36 9.80 6.75
CA VAL A 177 -0.66 8.51 6.95
C VAL A 177 0.55 8.38 6.03
N ALA A 178 0.37 8.63 4.73
CA ALA A 178 1.42 8.47 3.75
C ALA A 178 1.26 9.42 2.56
N LEU A 179 2.35 9.68 1.84
CA LEU A 179 2.35 10.42 0.58
C LEU A 179 2.57 9.43 -0.58
N LEU A 180 1.62 9.37 -1.50
CA LEU A 180 1.67 8.44 -2.63
C LEU A 180 2.84 8.77 -3.58
N TYR A 181 3.68 7.80 -3.93
CA TYR A 181 4.75 8.04 -4.91
C TYR A 181 4.89 6.95 -5.99
N ALA A 182 4.55 5.71 -5.67
CA ALA A 182 4.74 4.55 -6.57
C ALA A 182 3.56 3.57 -6.52
N GLY A 183 3.59 2.55 -7.37
CA GLY A 183 2.60 1.47 -7.36
C GLY A 183 2.92 0.35 -8.35
N SER A 184 2.06 -0.67 -8.36
CA SER A 184 2.00 -1.78 -9.32
C SER A 184 0.64 -1.79 -10.02
N ASP A 185 0.33 -2.87 -10.75
CA ASP A 185 -0.99 -3.12 -11.33
C ASP A 185 -2.09 -3.40 -10.27
N ILE A 186 -1.71 -3.69 -9.03
CA ILE A 186 -2.65 -4.04 -7.95
C ILE A 186 -2.32 -3.41 -6.59
N ASP A 187 -1.29 -2.58 -6.46
CA ASP A 187 -0.93 -1.94 -5.20
C ASP A 187 -0.50 -0.49 -5.42
N THR A 188 -0.73 0.33 -4.39
CA THR A 188 -0.21 1.69 -4.28
C THR A 188 0.79 1.74 -3.15
N VAL A 189 1.93 2.41 -3.35
CA VAL A 189 2.97 2.57 -2.33
C VAL A 189 3.12 4.05 -1.98
N GLY A 190 3.07 4.33 -0.68
CA GLY A 190 3.25 5.67 -0.11
C GLY A 190 4.41 5.73 0.88
N ASN A 191 5.14 6.85 0.85
CA ASN A 191 6.12 7.17 1.88
C ASN A 191 5.37 7.56 3.16
N PRO A 192 5.74 7.03 4.34
CA PRO A 192 5.15 7.47 5.60
C PRO A 192 5.32 8.97 5.79
N VAL A 193 4.28 9.63 6.30
CA VAL A 193 4.36 11.09 6.54
C VAL A 193 5.50 11.46 7.49
N SER A 194 5.83 10.62 8.47
CA SER A 194 6.99 10.83 9.35
C SER A 194 8.31 10.97 8.59
N ASP A 195 8.48 10.16 7.55
CA ASP A 195 9.71 10.06 6.78
C ASP A 195 9.77 11.22 5.78
N VAL A 196 8.61 11.60 5.20
CA VAL A 196 8.45 12.80 4.37
C VAL A 196 8.79 14.06 5.15
N LEU A 197 8.21 14.27 6.34
CA LEU A 197 8.47 15.46 7.16
C LEU A 197 9.92 15.50 7.65
N THR A 198 10.56 14.35 7.84
CA THR A 198 11.98 14.27 8.20
C THR A 198 12.89 14.59 7.01
N ALA A 199 12.59 14.07 5.82
CA ALA A 199 13.34 14.34 4.60
C ALA A 199 13.26 15.81 4.15
N LEU A 200 12.18 16.48 4.53
CA LEU A 200 11.90 17.89 4.21
C LEU A 200 12.11 18.83 5.39
N ALA A 201 12.82 18.39 6.44
CA ALA A 201 13.21 19.27 7.53
C ALA A 201 14.08 20.42 7.00
N ASP A 202 13.90 21.61 7.60
CA ASP A 202 14.71 22.77 7.27
C ASP A 202 16.21 22.44 7.48
N PRO A 203 17.07 22.60 6.47
CA PRO A 203 18.45 22.14 6.53
C PRO A 203 19.32 22.95 7.50
N THR A 204 18.86 24.11 7.97
CA THR A 204 19.59 24.99 8.89
C THR A 204 19.16 24.78 10.34
N THR A 205 17.86 24.64 10.57
CA THR A 205 17.26 24.60 11.91
C THR A 205 16.83 23.20 12.34
N GLY A 206 16.68 22.26 11.39
CA GLY A 206 16.14 20.93 11.63
C GLY A 206 14.64 20.89 11.94
N VAL A 207 13.95 22.04 11.86
CA VAL A 207 12.50 22.10 12.08
C VAL A 207 11.79 21.37 10.95
N LYS A 208 10.93 20.42 11.31
CA LYS A 208 10.12 19.68 10.35
C LYS A 208 8.89 20.50 9.96
N PRO A 209 8.47 20.49 8.68
CA PRO A 209 7.18 21.02 8.30
C PRO A 209 6.04 20.22 8.97
N VAL A 210 4.83 20.75 8.89
CA VAL A 210 3.60 20.08 9.32
C VAL A 210 2.54 20.20 8.23
N PHE A 211 1.59 19.27 8.21
CA PHE A 211 0.42 19.38 7.35
C PHE A 211 -0.49 20.49 7.86
N VAL A 212 -0.84 21.39 6.95
CA VAL A 212 -1.88 22.40 7.16
C VAL A 212 -3.23 21.72 7.07
N GLY A 213 -4.16 22.09 7.96
CA GLY A 213 -5.48 21.49 7.98
C GLY A 213 -6.34 22.03 9.11
N THR A 214 -7.29 21.21 9.56
CA THR A 214 -8.18 21.52 10.69
C THR A 214 -7.64 20.92 11.98
N ALA A 215 -7.87 21.60 13.12
CA ALA A 215 -7.56 21.07 14.45
C ALA A 215 -8.50 19.94 14.90
N SER A 216 -9.71 19.89 14.33
CA SER A 216 -10.69 18.83 14.58
C SER A 216 -10.58 17.78 13.49
N THR A 217 -10.61 16.51 13.89
CA THR A 217 -10.72 15.36 12.97
C THR A 217 -12.12 15.28 12.37
N HIS A 218 -12.24 14.71 11.18
CA HIS A 218 -13.53 14.36 10.59
C HIS A 218 -13.42 13.10 9.73
N PRO A 219 -14.52 12.36 9.53
CA PRO A 219 -14.50 11.26 8.57
C PRO A 219 -14.38 11.81 7.14
N VAL A 220 -13.98 10.96 6.20
CA VAL A 220 -14.05 11.25 4.76
C VAL A 220 -15.41 10.75 4.27
N ALA A 221 -16.40 11.65 4.23
CA ALA A 221 -17.81 11.27 4.04
C ALA A 221 -18.07 10.51 2.74
N ALA A 222 -17.28 10.84 1.71
CA ALA A 222 -17.34 10.17 0.42
C ALA A 222 -17.10 8.66 0.47
N CYS A 223 -16.28 8.15 1.39
CA CYS A 223 -16.04 6.72 1.52
C CYS A 223 -17.28 5.94 2.02
N SER A 224 -18.26 6.67 2.59
CA SER A 224 -19.55 6.12 3.02
C SER A 224 -20.64 6.21 1.93
N LEU A 225 -20.33 6.80 0.77
CA LEU A 225 -21.28 6.85 -0.35
C LEU A 225 -21.39 5.48 -1.04
N PRO A 226 -22.57 5.09 -1.55
CA PRO A 226 -22.78 3.75 -2.11
C PRO A 226 -21.79 3.33 -3.21
N GLY A 227 -21.42 4.25 -4.11
CA GLY A 227 -20.46 4.00 -5.19
C GLY A 227 -19.05 3.71 -4.66
N PRO A 228 -18.41 4.66 -3.95
CA PRO A 228 -17.12 4.45 -3.30
C PRO A 228 -17.08 3.24 -2.38
N GLN A 229 -18.13 3.00 -1.58
CA GLN A 229 -18.21 1.86 -0.67
C GLN A 229 -18.23 0.52 -1.42
N ALA A 230 -19.02 0.40 -2.50
CA ALA A 230 -19.02 -0.79 -3.34
C ALA A 230 -17.67 -1.01 -4.06
N ALA A 231 -17.05 0.06 -4.54
CA ALA A 231 -15.74 0.00 -5.17
C ALA A 231 -14.64 -0.39 -4.17
N MET A 232 -14.72 0.09 -2.93
CA MET A 232 -13.82 -0.28 -1.83
C MET A 232 -14.02 -1.75 -1.44
N ALA A 233 -15.26 -2.21 -1.22
CA ALA A 233 -15.54 -3.61 -0.92
C ALA A 233 -14.97 -4.55 -2.00
N ALA A 234 -15.06 -4.14 -3.27
CA ALA A 234 -14.43 -4.86 -4.36
C ALA A 234 -12.89 -4.87 -4.32
N ARG A 235 -12.25 -3.77 -3.91
CA ARG A 235 -10.79 -3.68 -3.74
C ARG A 235 -10.27 -4.50 -2.55
N LEU A 236 -11.13 -4.69 -1.55
CA LEU A 236 -10.83 -5.47 -0.35
C LEU A 236 -11.20 -6.94 -0.47
N ALA A 237 -11.79 -7.40 -1.57
CA ALA A 237 -12.12 -8.81 -1.73
C ALA A 237 -10.82 -9.65 -1.83
N ALA A 238 -10.74 -10.75 -1.07
CA ALA A 238 -9.61 -11.67 -1.17
C ALA A 238 -9.59 -12.35 -2.56
N GLN A 239 -8.38 -12.49 -3.11
CA GLN A 239 -8.19 -13.12 -4.42
C GLN A 239 -8.37 -14.64 -4.31
N LYS A 240 -9.25 -15.21 -5.12
CA LYS A 240 -9.47 -16.66 -5.20
C LYS A 240 -8.67 -17.25 -6.35
N VAL A 241 -7.65 -18.05 -6.03
CA VAL A 241 -6.87 -18.81 -7.01
C VAL A 241 -6.95 -20.28 -6.64
N ALA A 242 -7.56 -21.08 -7.53
CA ALA A 242 -7.80 -22.49 -7.27
C ALA A 242 -6.47 -23.28 -7.28
N PRO A 243 -6.22 -24.11 -6.25
CA PRO A 243 -5.09 -25.03 -6.27
C PRO A 243 -5.27 -26.15 -7.28
N SER A 244 -4.16 -26.80 -7.66
CA SER A 244 -4.23 -27.99 -8.50
C SER A 244 -4.94 -29.14 -7.78
N SER A 245 -5.59 -30.03 -8.55
CA SER A 245 -6.25 -31.22 -7.99
C SER A 245 -5.28 -32.15 -7.25
N GLY A 246 -4.03 -32.25 -7.73
CA GLY A 246 -2.96 -33.01 -7.06
C GLY A 246 -2.58 -32.41 -5.71
N ALA A 247 -2.49 -31.08 -5.62
CA ALA A 247 -2.22 -30.38 -4.36
C ALA A 247 -3.37 -30.56 -3.36
N ILE A 248 -4.64 -30.45 -3.82
CA ILE A 248 -5.82 -30.72 -2.99
C ILE A 248 -5.80 -32.17 -2.47
N ALA A 249 -5.51 -33.15 -3.32
CA ALA A 249 -5.38 -34.55 -2.90
C ALA A 249 -4.26 -34.76 -1.87
N GLY A 250 -3.16 -34.01 -1.99
CA GLY A 250 -2.09 -33.97 -0.98
C GLY A 250 -2.57 -33.44 0.38
N ALA A 251 -3.21 -32.28 0.37
CA ALA A 251 -3.74 -31.67 1.59
C ALA A 251 -4.83 -32.52 2.27
N LEU A 252 -5.66 -33.23 1.50
CA LEU A 252 -6.65 -34.18 2.04
C LEU A 252 -5.97 -35.31 2.83
N ARG A 253 -4.89 -35.89 2.29
CA ARG A 253 -4.14 -36.94 3.01
C ARG A 253 -3.52 -36.43 4.31
N VAL A 254 -2.92 -35.23 4.27
CA VAL A 254 -2.32 -34.61 5.46
C VAL A 254 -3.39 -34.32 6.51
N ARG A 255 -4.51 -33.70 6.12
CA ARG A 255 -5.64 -33.46 7.02
C ARG A 255 -6.14 -34.75 7.65
N ASP A 256 -6.35 -35.80 6.85
CA ASP A 256 -6.91 -37.06 7.35
C ASP A 256 -5.94 -37.77 8.33
N LEU A 257 -4.63 -37.67 8.09
CA LEU A 257 -3.60 -38.19 8.99
C LEU A 257 -3.60 -37.47 10.34
N HIS A 258 -3.72 -36.13 10.33
CA HIS A 258 -3.67 -35.29 11.54
C HIS A 258 -5.06 -34.95 12.11
N ALA A 259 -6.13 -35.53 11.58
CA ALA A 259 -7.49 -35.24 12.00
C ALA A 259 -7.73 -35.40 13.52
N PRO A 260 -7.23 -36.45 14.19
CA PRO A 260 -7.41 -36.59 15.64
C PRO A 260 -6.77 -35.46 16.46
N GLU A 261 -5.61 -34.98 16.04
CA GLU A 261 -4.86 -33.91 16.71
C GLU A 261 -5.56 -32.56 16.49
N LEU A 262 -5.94 -32.26 15.24
CA LEU A 262 -6.62 -31.01 14.89
C LEU A 262 -8.01 -30.91 15.54
N MET A 263 -8.75 -32.01 15.61
CA MET A 263 -10.07 -32.06 16.26
C MET A 263 -9.99 -32.13 17.80
N ALA A 264 -8.79 -32.29 18.38
CA ALA A 264 -8.62 -32.24 19.83
C ALA A 264 -8.61 -30.79 20.37
N HIS A 265 -8.42 -29.79 19.50
CA HIS A 265 -8.58 -28.39 19.86
C HIS A 265 -10.06 -28.09 20.17
N PRO A 266 -10.39 -27.63 21.39
CA PRO A 266 -11.80 -27.46 21.82
C PRO A 266 -12.57 -26.45 20.97
N GLU A 267 -11.87 -25.49 20.36
CA GLU A 267 -12.45 -24.47 19.51
C GLU A 267 -12.78 -24.98 18.09
N VAL A 268 -12.16 -26.08 17.64
CA VAL A 268 -12.32 -26.63 16.28
C VAL A 268 -13.57 -27.52 16.20
N GLN A 269 -14.59 -27.07 15.45
CA GLN A 269 -15.83 -27.81 15.25
C GLN A 269 -15.78 -28.76 14.04
N ALA A 270 -15.02 -28.38 13.01
CA ALA A 270 -14.84 -29.18 11.80
C ALA A 270 -13.51 -28.87 11.11
N ILE A 271 -13.02 -29.83 10.32
CA ILE A 271 -11.84 -29.65 9.47
C ILE A 271 -12.12 -30.00 8.01
N GLY A 272 -11.64 -29.18 7.10
CA GLY A 272 -11.83 -29.30 5.66
C GLY A 272 -10.53 -29.07 4.89
N VAL A 273 -10.62 -29.06 3.56
CA VAL A 273 -9.53 -28.60 2.69
C VAL A 273 -10.10 -27.61 1.69
N GLY A 274 -9.41 -26.50 1.50
CA GLY A 274 -9.77 -25.45 0.56
C GLY A 274 -8.53 -24.75 0.02
N MET A 275 -8.67 -23.50 -0.40
CA MET A 275 -7.56 -22.66 -0.84
C MET A 275 -7.00 -21.81 0.30
N SER A 276 -5.69 -21.59 0.29
CA SER A 276 -5.04 -20.52 1.05
C SER A 276 -5.28 -19.17 0.37
N PHE A 277 -5.55 -18.15 1.17
CA PHE A 277 -5.57 -16.76 0.74
C PHE A 277 -4.24 -16.03 0.98
N ASP A 278 -3.39 -16.59 1.84
CA ASP A 278 -2.04 -16.08 2.05
C ASP A 278 -1.04 -16.61 1.01
N HIS A 279 -1.32 -17.76 0.38
CA HIS A 279 -0.57 -18.29 -0.76
C HIS A 279 -1.54 -18.68 -1.88
N PRO A 280 -1.94 -17.73 -2.74
CA PRO A 280 -2.85 -18.00 -3.85
C PRO A 280 -2.35 -19.18 -4.71
N GLY A 281 -3.24 -20.14 -5.00
CA GLY A 281 -2.91 -21.33 -5.78
C GLY A 281 -2.41 -22.52 -4.95
N GLU A 282 -2.21 -22.36 -3.63
CA GLU A 282 -1.92 -23.46 -2.72
C GLU A 282 -3.13 -23.87 -1.88
N PRO A 283 -3.23 -25.16 -1.52
CA PRO A 283 -4.27 -25.64 -0.64
C PRO A 283 -4.02 -25.22 0.81
N ALA A 284 -5.09 -25.13 1.60
CA ALA A 284 -5.03 -24.99 3.04
C ALA A 284 -5.95 -26.01 3.72
N ILE A 285 -5.54 -26.48 4.90
CA ILE A 285 -6.41 -27.20 5.83
C ILE A 285 -7.32 -26.18 6.49
N LEU A 286 -8.62 -26.29 6.24
CA LEU A 286 -9.61 -25.39 6.81
C LEU A 286 -9.93 -25.84 8.23
N LEU A 287 -9.87 -24.93 9.18
CA LEU A 287 -10.26 -25.13 10.56
C LEU A 287 -11.47 -24.24 10.84
N PHE A 288 -12.63 -24.87 10.98
CA PHE A 288 -13.88 -24.20 11.30
C PHE A 288 -13.97 -24.06 12.81
N VAL A 289 -13.70 -22.86 13.32
CA VAL A 289 -13.56 -22.60 14.76
C VAL A 289 -14.70 -21.78 15.31
N THR A 290 -14.99 -21.99 16.59
CA THR A 290 -15.96 -21.17 17.32
C THR A 290 -15.43 -19.73 17.43
N ARG A 291 -16.25 -18.75 17.03
CA ARG A 291 -15.89 -17.33 17.11
C ARG A 291 -15.53 -16.91 18.54
N ASP A 292 -14.60 -15.97 18.66
CA ASP A 292 -14.15 -15.36 19.92
C ASP A 292 -13.50 -16.33 20.92
N GLN A 293 -13.22 -17.58 20.53
CA GLN A 293 -12.43 -18.50 21.34
C GLN A 293 -10.93 -18.28 21.12
N PRO A 294 -10.12 -18.38 22.18
CA PRO A 294 -8.66 -18.37 22.05
C PRO A 294 -8.19 -19.50 21.14
N ARG A 295 -7.39 -19.16 20.13
CA ARG A 295 -6.84 -20.11 19.13
C ARG A 295 -5.47 -20.65 19.56
N THR A 296 -5.26 -20.81 20.87
CA THR A 296 -3.93 -21.08 21.41
C THR A 296 -3.48 -22.49 21.03
N GLY A 297 -2.36 -22.58 20.33
CA GLY A 297 -1.76 -23.86 19.96
C GLY A 297 -2.28 -24.46 18.66
N ILE A 298 -3.22 -23.82 17.96
CA ILE A 298 -3.55 -24.22 16.59
C ILE A 298 -2.31 -23.98 15.72
N PRO A 299 -1.78 -25.00 15.02
CA PRO A 299 -0.59 -24.83 14.21
C PRO A 299 -0.90 -23.99 12.96
N ALA A 300 0.05 -23.16 12.53
CA ALA A 300 -0.08 -22.37 11.30
C ALA A 300 0.09 -23.22 10.02
N GLU A 301 0.70 -24.40 10.15
CA GLU A 301 0.87 -25.39 9.09
C GLU A 301 0.88 -26.81 9.68
N VAL A 302 0.54 -27.81 8.86
CA VAL A 302 0.63 -29.24 9.18
C VAL A 302 1.31 -29.93 8.01
N ASP A 303 2.43 -30.58 8.24
CA ASP A 303 3.27 -31.20 7.19
C ASP A 303 3.49 -30.30 5.95
N GLY A 304 3.75 -29.01 6.20
CA GLY A 304 3.95 -27.99 5.16
C GLY A 304 2.68 -27.47 4.47
N ILE A 305 1.49 -27.94 4.86
CA ILE A 305 0.20 -27.42 4.39
C ILE A 305 -0.30 -26.36 5.38
N ARG A 306 -0.53 -25.14 4.89
CA ARG A 306 -1.07 -24.02 5.68
C ARG A 306 -2.41 -24.39 6.32
N THR A 307 -2.67 -23.89 7.52
CA THR A 307 -4.01 -23.89 8.11
C THR A 307 -4.71 -22.58 7.81
N ARG A 308 -6.02 -22.64 7.56
CA ARG A 308 -6.87 -21.46 7.40
C ARG A 308 -8.06 -21.54 8.35
N ILE A 309 -8.18 -20.54 9.21
CA ILE A 309 -9.22 -20.37 10.21
C ILE A 309 -10.46 -19.75 9.57
N ILE A 310 -11.60 -20.36 9.84
CA ILE A 310 -12.92 -19.84 9.46
C ILE A 310 -13.74 -19.79 10.74
N GLU A 311 -14.11 -18.58 11.17
CA GLU A 311 -14.89 -18.38 12.39
C GLU A 311 -16.39 -18.42 12.14
N GLY A 312 -17.10 -19.04 13.07
CA GLY A 312 -18.56 -19.02 13.11
C GLY A 312 -19.09 -19.32 14.51
N GLU A 313 -20.33 -18.90 14.78
CA GLU A 313 -21.02 -19.27 16.02
C GLU A 313 -21.34 -20.78 16.03
N PHE A 314 -21.87 -21.27 14.91
CA PHE A 314 -22.29 -22.64 14.73
C PHE A 314 -22.11 -23.07 13.29
N PHE A 315 -21.52 -24.24 13.09
CA PHE A 315 -21.43 -24.88 11.78
C PHE A 315 -22.41 -26.04 11.67
N ALA A 316 -23.15 -26.08 10.55
CA ALA A 316 -24.15 -27.11 10.29
C ALA A 316 -23.56 -28.53 10.14
N GLN A 317 -22.25 -28.62 9.95
CA GLN A 317 -21.51 -29.87 9.78
C GLN A 317 -20.29 -29.86 10.71
N ARG A 318 -19.92 -31.03 11.23
CA ARG A 318 -18.86 -31.21 12.23
C ARG A 318 -17.94 -32.38 11.87
N GLY A 319 -16.74 -32.38 12.42
CA GLY A 319 -15.74 -33.41 12.17
C GLY A 319 -14.99 -33.20 10.85
N VAL A 320 -14.51 -34.31 10.26
CA VAL A 320 -13.76 -34.28 9.00
C VAL A 320 -14.73 -34.16 7.82
N LEU A 321 -14.58 -33.11 7.02
CA LEU A 321 -15.52 -32.75 5.96
C LEU A 321 -15.10 -33.26 4.57
N SER A 322 -16.09 -33.57 3.72
CA SER A 322 -15.89 -33.70 2.28
C SER A 322 -15.54 -32.35 1.63
N ALA A 323 -15.17 -32.37 0.34
CA ALA A 323 -14.91 -31.14 -0.41
C ALA A 323 -16.18 -30.29 -0.56
N GLU A 324 -17.33 -30.92 -0.85
CA GLU A 324 -18.62 -30.23 -0.98
C GLU A 324 -19.08 -29.63 0.34
N GLN A 325 -18.87 -30.37 1.43
CA GLN A 325 -19.15 -29.94 2.80
C GLN A 325 -18.28 -28.74 3.20
N SER A 326 -16.98 -28.81 2.92
CA SER A 326 -16.03 -27.71 3.16
C SER A 326 -16.46 -26.45 2.40
N ALA A 327 -16.76 -26.59 1.11
CA ALA A 327 -17.20 -25.48 0.26
C ALA A 327 -18.52 -24.86 0.73
N ALA A 328 -19.47 -25.68 1.20
CA ALA A 328 -20.74 -25.21 1.73
C ALA A 328 -20.57 -24.38 3.02
N LEU A 329 -19.72 -24.83 3.95
CA LEU A 329 -19.44 -24.06 5.17
C LEU A 329 -18.66 -22.78 4.86
N GLU A 330 -17.70 -22.82 3.93
CA GLU A 330 -17.00 -21.62 3.47
C GLU A 330 -17.94 -20.57 2.86
N GLN A 331 -18.93 -21.01 2.07
CA GLN A 331 -19.91 -20.12 1.47
C GLN A 331 -20.87 -19.50 2.49
N ALA A 332 -21.14 -20.19 3.60
CA ALA A 332 -21.97 -19.70 4.68
C ALA A 332 -21.23 -18.73 5.62
N ALA A 333 -19.90 -18.73 5.61
CA ALA A 333 -19.07 -17.84 6.42
C ALA A 333 -18.99 -16.43 5.81
N PRO A 334 -18.63 -15.39 6.61
CA PRO A 334 -18.35 -14.07 6.08
C PRO A 334 -17.31 -14.11 4.96
N ALA A 335 -17.55 -13.32 3.91
CA ALA A 335 -16.65 -13.26 2.76
C ALA A 335 -15.26 -12.76 3.21
N PRO A 336 -14.17 -13.45 2.82
CA PRO A 336 -12.83 -13.09 3.23
C PRO A 336 -12.40 -11.75 2.62
N GLN A 337 -11.84 -10.89 3.46
CA GLN A 337 -11.25 -9.62 3.07
C GLN A 337 -9.73 -9.76 2.93
N SER A 338 -9.13 -8.90 2.11
CA SER A 338 -7.69 -8.84 1.88
C SER A 338 -6.94 -8.15 3.01
N VAL A 339 -7.62 -7.48 3.92
CA VAL A 339 -7.04 -6.77 5.06
C VAL A 339 -7.93 -6.99 6.28
N TYR A 340 -7.31 -7.26 7.42
CA TYR A 340 -7.94 -7.32 8.73
C TYR A 340 -7.17 -6.44 9.72
N PRO A 341 -7.83 -5.89 10.76
CA PRO A 341 -7.11 -5.20 11.82
C PRO A 341 -6.18 -6.16 12.56
N ILE A 342 -5.01 -5.67 12.94
CA ILE A 342 -4.05 -6.37 13.80
C ILE A 342 -3.84 -5.54 15.07
N SER A 343 -3.70 -6.22 16.21
CA SER A 343 -3.45 -5.53 17.48
C SER A 343 -2.04 -4.92 17.52
N GLU A 344 -1.83 -3.93 18.38
CA GLU A 344 -0.50 -3.33 18.57
C GLU A 344 0.54 -4.35 19.05
N ALA A 345 0.15 -5.27 19.94
CA ALA A 345 1.01 -6.35 20.43
C ALA A 345 1.40 -7.31 19.29
N GLU A 346 0.44 -7.65 18.43
CA GLU A 346 0.66 -8.50 17.28
C GLU A 346 1.57 -7.83 16.24
N PHE A 347 1.36 -6.54 15.99
CA PHE A 347 2.24 -5.75 15.15
C PHE A 347 3.67 -5.70 15.71
N ALA A 348 3.85 -5.49 17.01
CA ALA A 348 5.16 -5.47 17.65
C ALA A 348 5.90 -6.81 17.52
N ARG A 349 5.18 -7.94 17.67
CA ARG A 349 5.70 -9.29 17.42
C ARG A 349 6.18 -9.43 15.98
N ALA A 350 5.34 -9.06 15.01
CA ALA A 350 5.68 -9.15 13.60
C ALA A 350 6.85 -8.23 13.21
N LYS A 351 6.95 -7.06 13.84
CA LYS A 351 8.04 -6.10 13.61
C LYS A 351 9.40 -6.65 14.03
N ALA A 352 9.47 -7.44 15.10
CA ALA A 352 10.72 -8.09 15.50
C ALA A 352 11.20 -9.11 14.45
N VAL A 353 10.28 -9.93 13.93
CA VAL A 353 10.57 -10.90 12.85
C VAL A 353 10.96 -10.17 11.56
N HIS A 354 10.19 -9.15 11.16
CA HIS A 354 10.47 -8.35 9.97
C HIS A 354 11.86 -7.72 10.04
N ALA A 355 12.21 -7.06 11.14
CA ALA A 355 13.52 -6.43 11.31
C ALA A 355 14.68 -7.44 11.22
N ALA A 356 14.49 -8.67 11.68
CA ALA A 356 15.51 -9.71 11.60
C ALA A 356 15.67 -10.32 10.19
N ARG A 357 14.66 -10.21 9.33
CA ARG A 357 14.55 -10.97 8.08
C ARG A 357 14.50 -10.12 6.81
N VAL A 358 14.16 -8.84 6.92
CA VAL A 358 13.90 -7.97 5.77
C VAL A 358 15.06 -7.91 4.78
N ASP A 359 16.31 -7.76 5.26
CA ASP A 359 17.48 -7.65 4.38
C ASP A 359 17.77 -8.96 3.63
N GLU A 360 17.64 -10.10 4.33
CA GLU A 360 17.79 -11.43 3.75
C GLU A 360 16.77 -11.63 2.62
N TRP A 361 15.49 -11.36 2.89
CA TRP A 361 14.41 -11.57 1.92
C TRP A 361 14.44 -10.59 0.77
N MET A 362 14.77 -9.31 1.01
CA MET A 362 14.95 -8.31 -0.05
C MET A 362 16.09 -8.66 -1.02
N SER A 363 17.04 -9.51 -0.60
CA SER A 363 18.13 -9.99 -1.47
C SER A 363 17.74 -11.18 -2.36
N LYS A 364 16.60 -11.83 -2.10
CA LYS A 364 16.17 -13.03 -2.84
C LYS A 364 15.62 -12.67 -4.22
N ALA A 365 15.89 -13.55 -5.20
CA ALA A 365 15.40 -13.39 -6.56
C ALA A 365 13.86 -13.33 -6.60
N GLY A 366 13.32 -12.41 -7.40
CA GLY A 366 11.88 -12.21 -7.57
C GLY A 366 11.20 -11.40 -6.46
N VAL A 367 11.82 -11.21 -5.30
CA VAL A 367 11.30 -10.37 -4.22
C VAL A 367 11.53 -8.89 -4.56
N GLN A 368 10.45 -8.11 -4.53
CA GLN A 368 10.49 -6.65 -4.71
C GLN A 368 10.05 -5.88 -3.48
N GLY A 369 9.52 -6.56 -2.46
CA GLY A 369 9.20 -5.94 -1.20
C GLY A 369 8.92 -6.93 -0.09
N VAL A 370 9.11 -6.48 1.15
CA VAL A 370 8.86 -7.25 2.38
C VAL A 370 8.27 -6.33 3.44
N GLY A 371 7.09 -6.65 3.96
CA GLY A 371 6.40 -5.81 4.94
C GLY A 371 5.55 -6.61 5.92
N ILE A 372 4.74 -5.90 6.69
CA ILE A 372 3.87 -6.48 7.73
C ILE A 372 2.42 -6.17 7.38
N GLY A 373 1.61 -7.19 7.24
CA GLY A 373 0.17 -7.09 7.01
C GLY A 373 -0.60 -8.10 7.85
N SER A 374 -1.90 -8.21 7.65
CA SER A 374 -2.71 -9.27 8.27
C SER A 374 -2.66 -10.56 7.45
N SER A 375 -2.71 -11.70 8.13
CA SER A 375 -3.04 -12.98 7.52
C SER A 375 -4.53 -13.02 7.13
N VAL A 376 -4.84 -13.51 5.92
CA VAL A 376 -6.22 -13.82 5.53
C VAL A 376 -6.58 -15.25 5.94
N ASP A 377 -5.57 -16.12 6.04
CA ASP A 377 -5.76 -17.47 6.54
C ASP A 377 -6.02 -17.50 8.05
N SER A 378 -5.55 -16.54 8.84
CA SER A 378 -5.89 -16.39 10.26
C SER A 378 -6.18 -14.92 10.59
N PRO A 379 -7.43 -14.46 10.37
CA PRO A 379 -7.81 -13.08 10.67
C PRO A 379 -7.48 -12.71 12.12
N GLY A 380 -6.81 -11.56 12.30
CA GLY A 380 -6.30 -11.07 13.59
C GLY A 380 -4.82 -11.38 13.86
N GLU A 381 -4.21 -12.32 13.14
CA GLU A 381 -2.76 -12.52 13.13
C GLU A 381 -2.09 -11.63 12.07
N ALA A 382 -0.87 -11.19 12.36
CA ALA A 382 0.01 -10.58 11.38
C ALA A 382 0.70 -11.65 10.52
N ALA A 383 1.12 -11.23 9.33
CA ALA A 383 1.90 -12.02 8.40
C ALA A 383 3.06 -11.18 7.85
N LEU A 384 4.19 -11.86 7.60
CA LEU A 384 5.27 -11.30 6.79
C LEU A 384 4.82 -11.31 5.33
N VAL A 385 4.53 -10.13 4.79
CA VAL A 385 4.08 -9.97 3.42
C VAL A 385 5.28 -9.95 2.50
N ILE A 386 5.37 -10.91 1.58
CA ILE A 386 6.41 -11.01 0.56
C ILE A 386 5.80 -10.59 -0.79
N PHE A 387 6.25 -9.45 -1.29
CA PHE A 387 5.88 -8.92 -2.58
C PHE A 387 6.79 -9.50 -3.66
N LEU A 388 6.20 -10.20 -4.61
CA LEU A 388 6.88 -10.88 -5.70
C LEU A 388 6.58 -10.20 -7.04
N ILE A 389 7.56 -10.25 -7.93
CA ILE A 389 7.37 -9.84 -9.32
C ILE A 389 6.77 -11.03 -10.07
N ARG A 390 5.52 -10.87 -10.53
CA ARG A 390 4.78 -11.90 -11.25
C ARG A 390 5.60 -12.45 -12.43
N GLY A 391 5.72 -13.78 -12.49
CA GLY A 391 6.42 -14.48 -13.56
C GLY A 391 7.96 -14.49 -13.45
N VAL A 392 8.54 -13.87 -12.42
CA VAL A 392 9.97 -14.03 -12.10
C VAL A 392 10.15 -15.21 -11.17
N ALA A 393 11.04 -16.14 -11.53
CA ALA A 393 11.36 -17.28 -10.68
C ALA A 393 11.93 -16.84 -9.32
N HIS A 394 11.51 -17.52 -8.25
CA HIS A 394 11.96 -17.30 -6.89
C HIS A 394 12.06 -18.63 -6.15
N GLU A 395 12.79 -18.64 -5.03
CA GLU A 395 12.83 -19.79 -4.12
C GLU A 395 11.45 -20.02 -3.47
N PRO A 396 11.11 -21.26 -3.07
CA PRO A 396 9.90 -21.52 -2.30
C PRO A 396 9.85 -20.67 -1.02
N ILE A 397 8.69 -20.12 -0.72
CA ILE A 397 8.47 -19.30 0.48
C ILE A 397 7.85 -20.18 1.56
N PRO A 398 8.56 -20.42 2.69
CA PRO A 398 8.01 -21.21 3.79
C PRO A 398 6.68 -20.64 4.30
N PRO A 399 5.72 -21.47 4.72
CA PRO A 399 4.45 -20.99 5.28
C PRO A 399 4.60 -20.14 6.54
N VAL A 400 5.67 -20.38 7.30
CA VAL A 400 5.99 -19.69 8.55
C VAL A 400 7.46 -19.31 8.57
N ILE A 401 7.78 -18.10 9.00
CA ILE A 401 9.14 -17.60 9.24
C ILE A 401 9.19 -17.08 10.68
N ASP A 402 10.04 -17.68 11.51
CA ASP A 402 10.19 -17.34 12.94
C ASP A 402 8.87 -17.24 13.71
N GLY A 403 7.93 -18.15 13.43
CA GLY A 403 6.61 -18.18 14.08
C GLY A 403 5.59 -17.19 13.52
N LEU A 404 5.93 -16.43 12.47
CA LEU A 404 5.02 -15.54 11.75
C LEU A 404 4.59 -16.18 10.42
N ARG A 405 3.29 -16.17 10.11
CA ARG A 405 2.79 -16.62 8.81
C ARG A 405 3.40 -15.80 7.69
N THR A 406 3.63 -16.39 6.53
CA THR A 406 4.00 -15.63 5.32
C THR A 406 2.77 -15.40 4.46
N ARG A 407 2.73 -14.24 3.80
CA ARG A 407 1.66 -13.88 2.86
C ARG A 407 2.26 -13.39 1.56
N ILE A 408 1.88 -14.02 0.45
CA ILE A 408 2.44 -13.74 -0.87
C ILE A 408 1.55 -12.76 -1.62
N ARG A 409 2.19 -11.76 -2.24
CA ARG A 409 1.53 -10.76 -3.09
C ARG A 409 2.28 -10.65 -4.41
N GLU A 410 1.72 -11.23 -5.47
CA GLU A 410 2.30 -11.15 -6.82
C GLU A 410 1.72 -10.01 -7.65
N SER A 411 2.58 -9.09 -8.07
CA SER A 411 2.20 -7.93 -8.89
C SER A 411 3.18 -7.70 -10.04
N SER A 412 2.88 -6.73 -10.90
CA SER A 412 3.91 -6.11 -11.73
C SER A 412 4.98 -5.44 -10.85
N ARG A 413 6.10 -5.05 -11.46
CA ARG A 413 7.15 -4.31 -10.73
C ARG A 413 6.60 -3.01 -10.17
N PHE A 414 7.01 -2.67 -8.95
CA PHE A 414 6.76 -1.33 -8.42
C PHE A 414 7.51 -0.29 -9.23
N ARG A 415 6.76 0.72 -9.68
CA ARG A 415 7.27 1.80 -10.51
C ARG A 415 6.81 3.14 -9.98
N ALA A 416 7.65 4.14 -10.17
CA ALA A 416 7.31 5.53 -9.99
C ALA A 416 7.28 6.25 -11.36
N GLY A 417 6.30 7.13 -11.55
CA GLY A 417 6.14 7.89 -12.81
C GLY A 417 5.22 7.20 -13.83
N PHE A 418 5.58 7.29 -15.12
CA PHE A 418 4.83 6.69 -16.23
C PHE A 418 5.19 5.20 -16.29
N GLY A 419 4.24 4.30 -16.00
CA GLY A 419 4.42 2.85 -15.96
C GLY A 419 4.52 2.22 -17.35
N ASP A 420 4.01 0.99 -17.50
CA ASP A 420 4.07 0.22 -18.76
C ASP A 420 3.05 0.68 -19.83
N GLN A 421 2.25 1.72 -19.55
CA GLN A 421 1.35 2.33 -20.53
C GLN A 421 2.19 3.04 -21.61
N GLY A 422 2.18 2.47 -22.82
CA GLY A 422 2.84 3.04 -23.98
C GLY A 422 2.41 4.49 -24.23
N ARG A 423 3.37 5.33 -24.64
CA ARG A 423 3.22 6.76 -25.01
C ARG A 423 1.78 7.13 -25.42
N GLN A 424 0.99 7.69 -24.50
CA GLN A 424 0.36 8.95 -24.88
C GLN A 424 1.51 9.93 -25.07
N ARG A 425 1.53 10.69 -26.17
CA ARG A 425 2.66 11.54 -26.60
C ARG A 425 3.10 12.49 -25.48
N GLY A 426 3.97 12.02 -24.60
CA GLY A 426 4.50 12.73 -23.45
C GLY A 426 5.71 13.57 -23.84
N CYS A 427 5.76 14.77 -23.29
CA CYS A 427 6.66 15.87 -23.59
C CYS A 427 8.15 15.49 -23.61
N ALA A 428 8.88 15.91 -24.65
CA ALA A 428 10.33 16.05 -24.61
C ALA A 428 10.66 17.47 -24.12
N LEU A 429 11.25 17.60 -22.93
CA LEU A 429 11.75 18.89 -22.44
C LEU A 429 13.09 19.23 -23.13
N PRO A 430 13.28 20.45 -23.65
CA PRO A 430 14.58 20.90 -24.10
C PRO A 430 15.55 21.00 -22.90
N PRO A 431 16.84 20.63 -23.06
CA PRO A 431 17.83 20.83 -22.01
C PRO A 431 17.98 22.32 -21.67
N ALA A 432 18.12 22.63 -20.38
CA ALA A 432 18.32 23.99 -19.90
C ALA A 432 19.60 24.58 -20.53
N ARG A 433 19.48 25.73 -21.23
CA ARG A 433 20.64 26.46 -21.75
C ARG A 433 21.47 26.96 -20.56
N ALA A 434 22.71 26.46 -20.45
CA ALA A 434 23.73 27.08 -19.61
C ALA A 434 23.90 28.54 -20.05
N LYS A 435 23.75 29.49 -19.11
CA LYS A 435 24.10 30.89 -19.34
C LYS A 435 25.62 30.97 -19.53
N SER A 436 26.08 31.15 -20.77
CA SER A 436 27.47 31.49 -21.05
C SER A 436 27.74 32.91 -20.56
N SER A 437 28.47 33.05 -19.46
CA SER A 437 29.13 34.30 -19.08
C SER A 437 30.49 34.39 -19.77
N ALA A 438 30.64 35.28 -20.75
CA ALA A 438 31.93 35.82 -21.17
C ALA A 438 31.66 37.18 -21.82
N ALA A 439 31.80 38.27 -21.05
CA ALA A 439 33.04 39.02 -20.87
C ALA A 439 33.30 39.95 -22.06
N ASN A 440 32.84 41.19 -21.87
CA ASN A 440 33.06 42.32 -22.75
C ASN A 440 34.48 42.87 -22.46
N SER A 441 35.45 42.61 -23.33
CA SER A 441 36.78 43.23 -23.26
C SER A 441 37.01 44.12 -24.47
N LYS A 442 37.05 45.43 -24.19
CA LYS A 442 37.49 46.51 -25.07
C LYS A 442 38.95 46.32 -25.51
N LYS A 443 39.19 46.45 -26.82
CA LYS A 443 40.19 47.26 -27.56
C LYS A 443 41.69 47.25 -27.18
N PRO A 444 42.62 47.53 -28.12
CA PRO A 444 42.71 48.78 -28.92
C PRO A 444 42.01 48.77 -30.29
#